data_AF-A0A0C5VSL4-F1
#
_entry.id   AF-A0A0C5VSL4-F1
#
_cell.length_a   1.000
_cell.length_b   1.000
_cell.length_c   1.000
_cell.angle_alpha   90.00
_cell.angle_beta   90.00
_cell.angle_gamma   90.00
#
_symmetry.space_group_name_H-M   'P 1'
#
loop_
_entity.id
_entity.type
_entity.pdbx_description
1 polymer ?
#
loop_
_entity_poly.entity_id
_entity_poly.type
_entity_poly.pdbx_seq_one_letter_code
_entity_poly.pdbx_strand_id
1 'polypeptide(L)'
;MNNLVRELLDKIESVPDFMGFKLSDINDTNGFGDNALHCVCVWGDIEAVKLLVENGIDIEQQGEGGFTPLKVADEFEHEEIVKYLISKGANTEALNANFQYDPELSARHIERLRDIIEDLEQGIDSECGKK
;
A
#
# COMPACT_ATOMS: atom_id res chain seq x y z
N MET A 1 16.82 -6.55 10.39
CA MET A 1 15.83 -5.49 10.68
C MET A 1 16.54 -4.28 11.28
N ASN A 2 16.36 -3.10 10.70
CA ASN A 2 16.95 -1.85 11.18
C ASN A 2 16.19 -1.31 12.41
N ASN A 3 16.85 -0.49 13.24
CA ASN A 3 16.24 0.06 14.47
C ASN A 3 14.96 0.87 14.19
N LEU A 4 14.94 1.63 13.09
CA LEU A 4 13.76 2.40 12.66
C LEU A 4 12.56 1.50 12.32
N VAL A 5 12.81 0.34 11.70
CA VAL A 5 11.75 -0.63 11.39
C VAL A 5 11.19 -1.21 12.68
N ARG A 6 12.05 -1.59 13.65
CA ARG A 6 11.60 -2.07 14.95
C ARG A 6 10.72 -1.06 15.68
N GLU A 7 11.16 0.20 15.74
CA GLU A 7 10.40 1.27 16.37
C GLU A 7 9.04 1.50 15.69
N LEU A 8 9.00 1.40 14.35
CA LEU A 8 7.74 1.47 13.60
C LEU A 8 6.81 0.28 13.91
N LEU A 9 7.34 -0.94 13.97
CA LEU A 9 6.55 -2.14 14.31
C LEU A 9 6.01 -2.05 15.75
N ASP A 10 6.83 -1.60 16.70
CA ASP A 10 6.41 -1.36 18.08
C ASP A 10 5.30 -0.28 18.15
N LYS A 11 5.41 0.78 17.33
CA LYS A 11 4.36 1.80 17.20
C LYS A 11 3.06 1.21 16.67
N ILE A 12 3.12 0.32 15.67
CA ILE A 12 1.96 -0.40 15.12
C ILE A 12 1.31 -1.30 16.18
N GLU A 13 2.11 -2.10 16.90
CA GLU A 13 1.62 -2.96 17.99
C GLU A 13 0.96 -2.14 19.12
N SER A 14 1.39 -0.90 19.35
CA SER A 14 0.81 -0.02 20.37
C SER A 14 -0.55 0.57 19.99
N VAL A 15 -1.04 0.43 18.75
CA VAL A 15 -2.34 1.01 18.33
C VAL A 15 -3.48 0.02 18.61
N PRO A 16 -4.37 0.30 19.59
CA PRO A 16 -5.35 -0.68 20.07
C PRO A 16 -6.45 -1.03 19.06
N ASP A 17 -6.71 -0.16 18.07
CA ASP A 17 -7.73 -0.38 17.03
C ASP A 17 -7.29 -1.44 16.00
N PHE A 18 -5.99 -1.67 15.86
CA PHE A 18 -5.41 -2.74 15.03
C PHE A 18 -5.15 -3.96 15.92
N MET A 19 -6.23 -4.63 16.34
CA MET A 19 -6.18 -5.77 17.26
C MET A 19 -5.13 -6.84 16.87
N GLY A 20 -4.21 -7.14 17.81
CA GLY A 20 -3.49 -8.42 17.84
C GLY A 20 -2.24 -8.53 16.96
N PHE A 21 -1.67 -7.42 16.50
CA PHE A 21 -0.37 -7.44 15.84
C PHE A 21 0.74 -7.82 16.83
N LYS A 22 1.37 -8.97 16.59
CA LYS A 22 2.67 -9.29 17.19
C LYS A 22 3.68 -9.42 16.05
N LEU A 23 4.22 -8.28 15.63
CA LEU A 23 5.15 -8.17 14.51
C LEU A 23 6.58 -8.28 15.03
N SER A 24 7.08 -9.50 15.12
CA SER A 24 8.48 -9.78 15.49
C SER A 24 9.45 -9.71 14.31
N ASP A 25 8.92 -9.87 13.10
CA ASP A 25 9.58 -9.70 11.80
C ASP A 25 8.79 -8.73 10.91
N ILE A 26 9.47 -8.14 9.91
CA ILE A 26 8.84 -7.24 8.95
C ILE A 26 7.78 -7.96 8.08
N ASN A 27 7.96 -9.26 7.87
CA ASN A 27 7.04 -10.09 7.09
C ASN A 27 6.00 -10.82 7.96
N ASP A 28 5.95 -10.56 9.26
CA ASP A 28 4.91 -11.12 10.11
C ASP A 28 3.55 -10.55 9.72
N THR A 29 2.52 -11.37 9.90
CA THR A 29 1.13 -10.99 9.69
C THR A 29 0.32 -11.17 10.97
N ASN A 30 -0.76 -10.41 11.12
CA ASN A 30 -1.74 -10.63 12.16
C ASN A 30 -2.63 -11.87 11.83
N GLY A 31 -3.63 -12.13 12.68
CA GLY A 31 -4.58 -13.23 12.49
C GLY A 31 -5.50 -13.10 11.26
N PHE A 32 -5.53 -11.93 10.62
CA PHE A 32 -6.29 -11.65 9.41
C PHE A 32 -5.41 -11.75 8.13
N GLY A 33 -4.10 -11.94 8.28
CA GLY A 33 -3.15 -11.98 7.18
C GLY A 33 -2.57 -10.60 6.82
N ASP A 34 -2.93 -9.54 7.54
CA ASP A 34 -2.39 -8.20 7.30
C ASP A 34 -0.96 -8.12 7.84
N ASN A 35 -0.07 -7.56 7.05
CA ASN A 35 1.28 -7.19 7.49
C ASN A 35 1.34 -5.71 7.93
N ALA A 36 2.53 -5.28 8.38
CA ALA A 36 2.77 -3.89 8.77
C ALA A 36 2.42 -2.86 7.67
N LEU A 37 2.54 -3.23 6.39
CA LEU A 37 2.26 -2.34 5.26
C LEU A 37 0.77 -1.97 5.20
N HIS A 38 -0.13 -2.90 5.51
CA HIS A 38 -1.57 -2.63 5.56
C HIS A 38 -1.88 -1.52 6.58
N CYS A 39 -1.30 -1.58 7.79
CA CYS A 39 -1.53 -0.58 8.83
C CYS A 39 -1.08 0.83 8.41
N VAL A 40 0.14 0.95 7.88
CA VAL A 40 0.67 2.27 7.50
C VAL A 40 -0.03 2.83 6.25
N CYS A 41 -0.55 1.96 5.38
CA CYS A 41 -1.43 2.36 4.28
C CYS A 41 -2.74 2.94 4.81
N VAL A 42 -3.37 2.37 5.84
CA VAL A 42 -4.56 2.98 6.47
C VAL A 42 -4.22 4.36 7.05
N TRP A 43 -3.06 4.48 7.72
CA TRP A 43 -2.65 5.73 8.36
C TRP A 43 -2.27 6.84 7.39
N GLY A 44 -1.96 6.52 6.14
CA GLY A 44 -1.47 7.49 5.17
C GLY A 44 -0.02 7.92 5.40
N ASP A 45 0.79 7.14 6.12
CA ASP A 45 2.18 7.47 6.46
C ASP A 45 3.14 7.00 5.36
N ILE A 46 3.40 7.87 4.38
CA ILE A 46 4.24 7.57 3.21
C ILE A 46 5.70 7.29 3.60
N GLU A 47 6.22 7.94 4.63
CA GLU A 47 7.56 7.71 5.16
C GLU A 47 7.68 6.29 5.75
N ALA A 48 6.68 5.87 6.52
CA ALA A 48 6.62 4.51 7.05
C ALA A 48 6.47 3.47 5.94
N VAL A 49 5.64 3.72 4.92
CA VAL A 49 5.51 2.87 3.73
C VAL A 49 6.87 2.71 3.04
N LYS A 50 7.55 3.83 2.74
CA LYS A 50 8.88 3.82 2.10
C LYS A 50 9.87 3.00 2.90
N LEU A 51 9.92 3.23 4.22
CA LEU A 51 10.81 2.50 5.12
C LEU A 51 10.56 0.99 5.05
N LEU A 52 9.30 0.54 5.12
CA LEU A 52 8.96 -0.88 5.09
C LEU A 52 9.30 -1.52 3.73
N VAL A 53 8.93 -0.87 2.63
CA VAL A 53 9.20 -1.35 1.26
C VAL A 53 10.70 -1.44 0.97
N GLU A 54 11.49 -0.44 1.39
CA GLU A 54 12.95 -0.46 1.24
C GLU A 54 13.63 -1.56 2.08
N ASN A 55 12.96 -2.04 3.13
CA ASN A 55 13.42 -3.15 3.96
C ASN A 55 12.89 -4.52 3.50
N GLY A 56 12.23 -4.58 2.33
CA GLY A 56 11.84 -5.83 1.68
C GLY A 56 10.62 -6.50 2.28
N ILE A 57 9.67 -5.72 2.82
CA ILE A 57 8.34 -6.24 3.16
C ILE A 57 7.62 -6.74 1.90
N ASP A 58 6.79 -7.77 2.05
CA ASP A 58 5.91 -8.21 0.96
C ASP A 58 4.82 -7.16 0.66
N ILE A 59 4.89 -6.56 -0.53
CA ILE A 59 3.93 -5.54 -1.00
C ILE A 59 2.64 -6.16 -1.56
N GLU A 60 2.63 -7.46 -1.85
CA GLU A 60 1.51 -8.20 -2.43
C GLU A 60 0.79 -9.08 -1.38
N GLN A 61 1.21 -9.01 -0.12
CA GLN A 61 0.59 -9.78 0.96
C GLN A 61 -0.93 -9.53 0.96
N GLN A 62 -1.69 -10.61 0.92
CA GLN A 62 -3.14 -10.55 0.97
C GLN A 62 -3.59 -10.70 2.42
N GLY A 63 -4.24 -9.66 2.93
CA GLY A 63 -4.86 -9.62 4.24
C GLY A 63 -6.31 -10.13 4.23
N GLU A 64 -7.13 -9.57 5.12
CA GLU A 64 -8.53 -9.97 5.25
C GLU A 64 -9.26 -9.79 3.92
N GLY A 65 -10.07 -10.78 3.51
CA GLY A 65 -10.87 -10.66 2.28
C GLY A 65 -10.06 -10.55 0.99
N GLY A 66 -8.74 -10.82 1.03
CA GLY A 66 -7.85 -10.68 -0.14
C GLY A 66 -7.47 -9.24 -0.45
N PHE A 67 -7.59 -8.33 0.51
CA PHE A 67 -7.11 -6.96 0.36
C PHE A 67 -5.58 -6.94 0.34
N THR A 68 -5.00 -6.21 -0.62
CA THR A 68 -3.56 -5.94 -0.68
C THR A 68 -3.28 -4.55 -0.09
N PRO A 69 -2.03 -4.24 0.32
CA PRO A 69 -1.65 -2.92 0.79
C PRO A 69 -1.99 -1.81 -0.22
N LEU A 70 -1.83 -2.08 -1.51
CA LEU A 70 -2.22 -1.18 -2.59
C LEU A 70 -3.73 -0.88 -2.55
N LYS A 71 -4.57 -1.88 -2.30
CA LYS A 71 -6.02 -1.72 -2.19
C LYS A 71 -6.43 -0.92 -0.96
N VAL A 72 -5.78 -1.15 0.16
CA VAL A 72 -6.00 -0.37 1.37
C VAL A 72 -5.61 1.10 1.14
N ALA A 73 -4.46 1.37 0.51
CA ALA A 73 -4.07 2.75 0.20
C ALA A 73 -5.07 3.47 -0.73
N ASP A 74 -5.61 2.75 -1.72
CA ASP A 74 -6.60 3.27 -2.66
C ASP A 74 -7.96 3.54 -2.00
N GLU A 75 -8.46 2.61 -1.17
CA GLU A 75 -9.72 2.74 -0.43
C GLU A 75 -9.72 3.94 0.53
N PHE A 76 -8.57 4.20 1.15
CA PHE A 76 -8.37 5.36 2.04
C PHE A 76 -7.91 6.62 1.30
N GLU A 77 -7.92 6.60 -0.04
CA GLU A 77 -7.63 7.74 -0.92
C GLU A 77 -6.20 8.32 -0.80
N HIS A 78 -5.24 7.52 -0.35
CA HIS A 78 -3.84 7.92 -0.16
C HIS A 78 -3.02 7.82 -1.45
N GLU A 79 -3.26 8.75 -2.35
CA GLU A 79 -2.69 8.77 -3.71
C GLU A 79 -1.16 8.67 -3.77
N GLU A 80 -0.44 9.35 -2.88
CA GLU A 80 1.02 9.30 -2.84
C GLU A 80 1.55 7.90 -2.52
N ILE A 81 0.83 7.16 -1.66
CA ILE A 81 1.16 5.77 -1.32
C ILE A 81 0.84 4.86 -2.50
N VAL A 82 -0.31 5.06 -3.16
CA VAL A 82 -0.70 4.31 -4.37
C VAL A 82 0.35 4.50 -5.46
N LYS A 83 0.72 5.74 -5.77
CA LYS A 83 1.79 6.09 -6.72
C LYS A 83 3.10 5.39 -6.37
N TYR A 84 3.50 5.44 -5.09
CA TYR A 84 4.74 4.82 -4.64
C TYR A 84 4.71 3.30 -4.79
N LEU A 85 3.64 2.62 -4.36
CA LEU A 85 3.51 1.17 -4.48
C LEU A 85 3.51 0.70 -5.94
N ILE A 86 2.77 1.40 -6.82
CA ILE A 86 2.79 1.13 -8.27
C ILE A 86 4.20 1.31 -8.83
N SER A 87 4.92 2.38 -8.43
CA SER A 87 6.30 2.62 -8.85
C SER A 87 7.27 1.51 -8.41
N LYS A 88 6.92 0.76 -7.37
CA LYS A 88 7.66 -0.39 -6.85
C LYS A 88 7.24 -1.72 -7.46
N GLY A 89 6.31 -1.70 -8.42
CA GLY A 89 5.85 -2.89 -9.14
C GLY A 89 4.67 -3.59 -8.48
N ALA A 90 3.91 -2.90 -7.62
CA ALA A 90 2.70 -3.47 -7.04
C ALA A 90 1.67 -3.81 -8.14
N ASN A 91 0.98 -4.93 -8.00
CA ASN A 91 0.05 -5.42 -9.01
C ASN A 91 -1.26 -4.61 -8.99
N THR A 92 -1.46 -3.78 -10.00
CA THR A 92 -2.68 -2.98 -10.17
C THR A 92 -3.91 -3.82 -10.53
N GLU A 93 -3.74 -5.05 -11.04
CA GLU A 93 -4.88 -5.95 -11.28
C GLU A 93 -5.53 -6.41 -9.97
N ALA A 94 -4.78 -6.44 -8.86
CA ALA A 94 -5.31 -6.83 -7.55
C ALA A 94 -6.43 -5.88 -7.07
N LEU A 95 -6.42 -4.62 -7.53
CA LEU A 95 -7.45 -3.64 -7.22
C LEU A 95 -8.80 -4.03 -7.85
N ASN A 96 -8.77 -4.59 -9.06
CA ASN A 96 -9.97 -4.94 -9.83
C ASN A 96 -10.69 -6.19 -9.31
N ALA A 97 -10.01 -7.08 -8.59
CA ALA A 97 -10.52 -8.40 -8.27
C ALA A 97 -11.68 -8.41 -7.25
N ASN A 98 -11.73 -7.44 -6.33
CA ASN A 98 -12.58 -7.53 -5.11
C ASN A 98 -13.65 -6.44 -4.93
N PHE A 99 -13.82 -5.49 -5.85
CA PHE A 99 -14.96 -4.53 -5.80
C PHE A 99 -16.27 -5.16 -6.28
N GLN A 100 -16.47 -6.46 -6.01
CA GLN A 100 -17.58 -7.26 -6.54
C GLN A 100 -18.96 -6.78 -6.07
N TYR A 101 -19.01 -5.93 -5.04
CA TYR A 101 -20.22 -5.51 -4.35
C TYR A 101 -20.70 -4.09 -4.69
N ASP A 102 -19.85 -3.24 -5.27
CA ASP A 102 -20.23 -1.88 -5.69
C ASP A 102 -19.55 -1.50 -7.03
N PRO A 103 -20.27 -1.60 -8.16
CA PRO A 103 -19.72 -1.30 -9.47
C PRO A 103 -19.43 0.20 -9.70
N GLU A 104 -20.11 1.11 -8.99
CA GLU A 104 -19.84 2.55 -9.11
C GLU A 104 -18.56 2.92 -8.35
N LEU A 105 -18.38 2.36 -7.15
CA LEU A 105 -17.14 2.52 -6.39
C LEU A 105 -15.94 1.88 -7.10
N SER A 106 -16.15 0.72 -7.73
CA SER A 106 -15.14 0.08 -8.59
C SER A 106 -14.74 0.99 -9.76
N ALA A 107 -15.72 1.60 -10.43
CA ALA A 107 -15.45 2.50 -11.55
C ALA A 107 -14.65 3.75 -11.11
N ARG A 108 -14.98 4.33 -9.95
CA ARG A 108 -14.25 5.49 -9.39
C ARG A 108 -12.79 5.14 -9.08
N HIS A 109 -12.52 4.00 -8.46
CA HIS A 109 -11.15 3.56 -8.17
C HIS A 109 -10.37 3.21 -9.45
N ILE A 110 -11.00 2.53 -10.41
CA ILE A 110 -10.38 2.21 -11.71
C ILE A 110 -10.02 3.47 -12.50
N GLU A 111 -10.91 4.47 -12.52
CA GLU A 111 -10.64 5.76 -13.17
C GLU A 111 -9.46 6.47 -12.49
N ARG A 112 -9.47 6.53 -11.16
CA ARG A 112 -8.35 7.12 -10.39
C ARG A 112 -7.02 6.44 -10.66
N LEU A 113 -6.99 5.10 -10.71
CA LEU A 113 -5.77 4.35 -11.00
C LEU A 113 -5.29 4.57 -12.42
N ARG A 114 -6.21 4.70 -13.38
CA ARG A 114 -5.86 5.07 -14.75
C ARG A 114 -5.17 6.44 -14.77
N ASP A 115 -5.75 7.44 -14.12
CA ASP A 115 -5.16 8.78 -14.05
C ASP A 115 -3.76 8.75 -13.40
N ILE A 116 -3.61 8.00 -12.30
CA ILE A 116 -2.32 7.83 -11.62
C ILE A 116 -1.28 7.15 -12.51
N ILE A 117 -1.66 6.08 -13.22
CA ILE A 117 -0.75 5.35 -14.13
C ILE A 117 -0.38 6.25 -15.31
N GLU A 118 -1.34 6.98 -15.88
CA GLU A 118 -1.10 7.94 -16.96
C GLU A 118 -0.16 9.07 -16.49
N ASP A 119 -0.34 9.62 -15.28
CA ASP A 119 0.56 10.61 -14.70
C ASP A 119 1.99 10.06 -14.52
N LEU A 120 2.10 8.80 -14.05
CA LEU A 120 3.40 8.13 -13.88
C LEU A 120 4.08 7.85 -15.23
N GLU A 121 3.32 7.52 -16.28
CA GLU A 121 3.84 7.31 -17.64
C GLU A 121 4.22 8.64 -18.33
N GLN A 122 3.38 9.68 -18.22
CA GLN A 122 3.63 11.01 -18.80
C GLN A 122 4.78 11.76 -18.10
N GLY A 123 5.05 11.46 -16.83
CA GLY A 123 6.22 11.97 -16.12
C GLY A 123 7.55 11.55 -16.75
N ILE A 124 7.59 10.40 -17.45
CA ILE A 124 8.80 9.86 -18.09
C ILE A 124 9.08 10.58 -19.43
N ASP A 125 8.04 11.05 -20.14
CA ASP A 125 8.18 11.72 -21.43
C ASP A 125 8.65 13.19 -21.32
N SER A 126 8.56 13.80 -20.13
CA SER A 126 8.90 15.21 -19.95
C SER A 126 10.41 15.53 -19.78
N GLU A 127 11.28 14.52 -19.62
CA GLU A 127 12.74 14.71 -19.60
C GLU A 127 13.43 14.52 -20.96
N CYS A 128 12.72 14.15 -22.03
CA CYS A 128 13.29 14.11 -23.39
C CYS A 128 12.95 15.39 -24.18
N GLY A 129 13.39 16.56 -23.70
CA GLY A 129 13.03 17.78 -24.42
C GLY A 129 13.53 19.14 -23.92
N LYS A 130 14.71 19.24 -23.31
CA LYS A 130 15.40 20.54 -23.22
C LYS A 130 16.85 20.41 -23.66
N LYS A 131 17.05 20.48 -24.98
CA LYS A 131 18.29 21.00 -25.57
C LYS A 131 18.28 22.52 -25.50
#